data_AF-A0A7S2U140-F1
#
_entry.id   AF-A0A7S2U140-F1
#
_cell.length_a   1.000
_cell.length_b   1.000
_cell.length_c   1.000
_cell.angle_alpha   90.00
_cell.angle_beta   90.00
_cell.angle_gamma   90.00
#
_symmetry.space_group_name_H-M   'P 1'
#
loop_
_entity.id
_entity.type
_entity.pdbx_description
1 polymer ?
#
loop_
_entity_poly.entity_id
_entity_poly.type
_entity_poly.pdbx_seq_one_letter_code
_entity_poly.pdbx_strand_id
1 'polypeptide(L)'
;MMGMGGGGSGGGGGDEKGPVDTQNKRSTIPARLVLKLLKSWCGPSIVVMYLEKYLKNTNNTMAALHNELVFLYLDLIQKGEVSGLASSRSSNGSSSSSSSKYSALMDKEMLRKKLHSFLKSSTYYKPELMLGRFPENELLEERAVVLSRLKDHREALAIYVWDLNDLHKAHRYCMKHHDYHRAHDKDVYLHLLHVLLRPECVDSVRLKSKRADGDGDGADAHQKTPKPKLDEAMKILLLDHKRIDVPKAMDLLPEDLSITRVFPILKAVLSHNKATSRRNQVTKSLHRIDNLTVRSEWIRTRSQQVRIDNITKCHHCSRRIGNAAFVRYPDDRKNKQRPIVVHYVCSESFQASQAAGSSSSGMHGSGVASHHHPR
;
A
#
# COMPACT_ATOMS: atom_id res chain seq x y z
N MET A 1 51.87 -20.98 6.88
CA MET A 1 52.99 -20.09 7.21
C MET A 1 52.46 -18.67 7.08
N MET A 2 52.38 -17.79 8.06
CA MET A 2 52.73 -17.64 9.49
C MET A 2 51.68 -16.61 9.97
N GLY A 3 51.23 -16.42 11.21
CA GLY A 3 51.71 -16.63 12.57
C GLY A 3 50.82 -15.67 13.40
N MET A 4 50.31 -16.11 14.56
CA MET A 4 50.65 -15.56 15.89
C MET A 4 50.35 -14.04 16.05
N GLY A 5 49.64 -13.53 17.05
CA GLY A 5 49.25 -14.05 18.36
C GLY A 5 49.16 -12.86 19.35
N GLY A 6 48.44 -13.04 20.47
CA GLY A 6 48.49 -12.22 21.70
C GLY A 6 47.86 -10.82 21.63
N GLY A 7 47.27 -10.21 22.66
CA GLY A 7 47.15 -10.53 24.08
C GLY A 7 47.11 -9.21 24.88
N GLY A 8 46.31 -9.14 25.96
CA GLY A 8 46.35 -8.13 27.05
C GLY A 8 45.66 -6.78 26.75
N SER A 9 44.62 -6.32 27.46
CA SER A 9 44.44 -5.99 28.90
C SER A 9 44.92 -4.58 29.30
N GLY A 10 44.00 -3.80 29.90
CA GLY A 10 44.22 -2.52 30.61
C GLY A 10 43.84 -1.29 29.78
N GLY A 11 43.04 -0.32 30.20
CA GLY A 11 42.54 0.06 31.52
C GLY A 11 42.72 1.59 31.69
N GLY A 12 41.62 2.32 31.94
CA GLY A 12 41.56 3.78 32.23
C GLY A 12 41.33 4.62 30.98
N GLY A 13 40.37 5.54 30.89
CA GLY A 13 39.62 6.32 31.88
C GLY A 13 39.58 7.76 31.33
N GLY A 14 38.39 8.33 31.11
CA GLY A 14 38.28 9.68 30.53
C GLY A 14 36.89 10.03 29.99
N ASP A 15 35.98 10.26 30.92
CA ASP A 15 34.74 11.07 30.88
C ASP A 15 34.16 11.54 29.53
N GLU A 16 33.14 10.80 29.07
CA GLU A 16 32.04 11.34 28.26
C GLU A 16 31.18 12.31 29.10
N LYS A 17 31.12 13.59 28.70
CA LYS A 17 29.98 14.46 29.00
C LYS A 17 29.11 14.59 27.76
N GLY A 18 28.27 13.58 27.55
CA GLY A 18 27.08 13.64 26.68
C GLY A 18 25.84 14.09 27.47
N PRO A 19 24.81 14.62 26.80
CA PRO A 19 23.68 15.28 27.44
C PRO A 19 22.82 14.30 28.23
N VAL A 20 22.38 14.76 29.40
CA VAL A 20 21.63 14.02 30.41
C VAL A 20 20.26 13.59 29.86
N ASP A 21 20.18 12.34 29.40
CA ASP A 21 18.93 11.60 29.29
C ASP A 21 18.40 11.35 30.71
N THR A 22 17.53 12.24 31.18
CA THR A 22 16.68 11.99 32.35
C THR A 22 15.64 10.93 31.97
N GLN A 23 16.10 9.68 31.90
CA GLN A 23 15.25 8.51 31.91
C GLN A 23 14.40 8.58 33.18
N ASN A 24 13.13 8.93 33.00
CA ASN A 24 12.06 8.73 33.94
C ASN A 24 11.88 7.21 34.16
N LYS A 25 12.80 6.59 34.91
CA LYS A 25 12.68 5.24 35.48
C LYS A 25 11.67 5.28 36.63
N ARG A 26 10.45 5.76 36.37
CA ARG A 26 9.30 5.31 37.17
C ARG A 26 9.09 3.86 36.79
N SER A 27 9.43 2.98 37.72
CA SER A 27 9.06 1.56 37.79
C SER A 27 7.74 1.32 37.05
N THR A 28 7.83 1.02 35.75
CA THR A 28 6.66 0.84 34.92
C THR A 28 6.20 -0.56 35.21
N ILE A 29 5.24 -0.67 36.13
CA ILE A 29 4.64 -1.95 36.50
C ILE A 29 4.26 -2.66 35.20
N PRO A 30 4.72 -3.91 34.96
CA PRO A 30 4.40 -4.63 33.74
C PRO A 30 2.91 -4.56 33.48
N ALA A 31 2.50 -4.10 32.30
CA ALA A 31 1.08 -3.92 31.97
C ALA A 31 0.26 -5.20 32.21
N ARG A 32 0.89 -6.37 32.08
CA ARG A 32 0.29 -7.67 32.43
C ARG A 32 -0.09 -7.83 33.90
N LEU A 33 0.74 -7.33 34.82
CA LEU A 33 0.45 -7.38 36.26
C LEU A 33 -0.64 -6.38 36.64
N VAL A 34 -0.60 -5.18 36.04
CA VAL A 34 -1.67 -4.19 36.20
C VAL A 34 -2.99 -4.73 35.67
N LEU A 35 -3.00 -5.41 34.53
CA LEU A 35 -4.20 -6.05 33.99
C LEU A 35 -4.73 -7.19 34.85
N LYS A 36 -3.85 -8.02 35.42
CA LYS A 36 -4.27 -9.10 36.33
C LYS A 36 -4.95 -8.52 37.58
N LEU A 37 -4.40 -7.43 38.12
CA LEU A 37 -4.98 -6.70 39.24
C LEU A 37 -6.28 -5.99 38.84
N LEU A 38 -6.30 -5.27 37.73
CA LEU A 38 -7.50 -4.56 37.29
C LEU A 38 -8.66 -5.51 36.96
N LYS A 39 -8.37 -6.71 36.42
CA LYS A 39 -9.39 -7.75 36.23
C LYS A 39 -9.91 -8.35 37.54
N SER A 40 -9.08 -8.42 38.59
CA SER A 40 -9.48 -9.00 39.88
C SER A 40 -10.18 -8.00 40.79
N TRP A 41 -9.90 -6.70 40.65
CA TRP A 41 -10.40 -5.65 41.55
C TRP A 41 -11.39 -4.68 40.90
N CYS A 42 -11.52 -4.67 39.56
CA CYS A 42 -12.23 -3.61 38.85
C CYS A 42 -13.16 -4.15 37.74
N GLY A 43 -14.25 -3.42 37.50
CA GLY A 43 -15.18 -3.73 36.42
C GLY A 43 -14.54 -3.59 35.03
N PRO A 44 -15.00 -4.36 34.03
CA PRO A 44 -14.40 -4.44 32.69
C PRO A 44 -14.26 -3.08 31.98
N SER A 45 -15.14 -2.11 32.29
CA SER A 45 -15.11 -0.75 31.74
C SER A 45 -13.86 0.06 32.10
N ILE A 46 -13.33 -0.09 33.33
CA ILE A 46 -12.14 0.64 33.78
C ILE A 46 -10.88 0.05 33.14
N VAL A 47 -10.87 -1.28 32.94
CA VAL A 47 -9.81 -1.99 32.23
C VAL A 47 -9.71 -1.51 30.78
N VAL A 48 -10.84 -1.32 30.10
CA VAL A 48 -10.88 -0.79 28.72
C VAL A 48 -10.33 0.63 28.66
N MET A 49 -10.74 1.55 29.55
CA MET A 49 -10.22 2.93 29.53
C MET A 49 -8.71 2.99 29.80
N TYR A 50 -8.22 2.18 30.74
CA TYR A 50 -6.79 2.06 30.99
C TYR A 50 -6.04 1.53 29.76
N LEU A 51 -6.54 0.47 29.13
CA LEU A 51 -5.92 -0.13 27.94
C LEU A 51 -5.95 0.80 26.72
N GLU A 52 -7.06 1.49 26.46
CA GLU A 52 -7.16 2.49 25.39
C GLU A 52 -6.09 3.57 25.57
N LYS A 53 -5.99 4.12 26.79
CA LYS A 53 -5.03 5.18 27.10
C LYS A 53 -3.59 4.68 27.07
N TYR A 54 -3.35 3.46 27.57
CA TYR A 54 -2.04 2.84 27.59
C TYR A 54 -1.54 2.54 26.17
N LEU A 55 -2.37 1.91 25.31
CA LEU A 55 -2.01 1.60 23.94
C LEU A 55 -1.80 2.85 23.08
N LYS A 56 -2.61 3.90 23.28
CA LYS A 56 -2.46 5.17 22.56
C LYS A 56 -1.21 5.95 22.96
N ASN A 57 -0.80 5.88 24.22
CA ASN A 57 0.35 6.64 24.73
C ASN A 57 1.69 5.93 24.51
N THR A 58 1.71 4.59 24.42
CA THR A 58 2.97 3.81 24.42
C THR A 58 3.31 3.15 23.09
N ASN A 59 2.48 3.31 22.03
CA ASN A 59 2.65 2.65 20.73
C ASN A 59 3.02 1.16 20.87
N ASN A 60 2.44 0.49 21.87
CA ASN A 60 2.87 -0.85 22.26
C ASN A 60 2.46 -1.87 21.20
N THR A 61 3.41 -2.70 20.78
CA THR A 61 3.25 -3.71 19.73
C THR A 61 2.89 -5.10 20.28
N MET A 62 2.71 -5.25 21.60
CA MET A 62 2.45 -6.54 22.24
C MET A 62 1.04 -7.07 21.92
N ALA A 63 0.97 -8.07 21.04
CA ALA A 63 -0.28 -8.70 20.58
C ALA A 63 -1.24 -9.14 21.70
N ALA A 64 -0.70 -9.61 22.84
CA ALA A 64 -1.50 -10.05 23.97
C ALA A 64 -2.39 -8.94 24.55
N LEU A 65 -1.92 -7.68 24.58
CA LEU A 65 -2.71 -6.55 25.08
C LEU A 65 -3.80 -6.13 24.09
N HIS A 66 -3.49 -6.16 22.80
CA HIS A 66 -4.44 -5.85 21.75
C HIS A 66 -5.57 -6.90 21.72
N ASN A 67 -5.23 -8.18 21.86
CA ASN A 67 -6.20 -9.27 21.97
C ASN A 67 -7.09 -9.10 23.21
N GLU A 68 -6.49 -8.78 24.36
CA GLU A 68 -7.22 -8.58 25.60
C GLU A 68 -8.21 -7.42 25.50
N LEU A 69 -7.82 -6.31 24.88
CA LEU A 69 -8.71 -5.17 24.66
C LEU A 69 -9.91 -5.55 23.78
N VAL A 70 -9.68 -6.32 22.69
CA VAL A 70 -10.77 -6.80 21.83
C VAL A 70 -11.71 -7.73 22.60
N PHE A 71 -11.19 -8.67 23.39
CA PHE A 71 -12.01 -9.55 24.22
C PHE A 71 -12.84 -8.78 25.25
N LEU A 72 -12.26 -7.77 25.90
CA LEU A 72 -13.01 -6.92 26.82
C LEU A 72 -14.13 -6.13 26.13
N TYR A 73 -13.90 -5.59 24.92
CA TYR A 73 -14.98 -4.98 24.15
C TYR A 73 -16.08 -5.98 23.79
N LEU A 74 -15.72 -7.19 23.35
CA LEU A 74 -16.69 -8.24 23.01
C LEU A 74 -17.51 -8.65 24.23
N ASP A 75 -16.86 -8.88 25.37
CA ASP A 75 -17.51 -9.27 26.61
C ASP A 75 -18.44 -8.16 27.12
N LEU A 76 -18.04 -6.88 27.02
CA LEU A 76 -18.90 -5.74 27.36
C LEU A 76 -20.13 -5.62 26.44
N ILE A 77 -19.95 -5.84 25.13
CA ILE A 77 -21.04 -5.76 24.15
C ILE A 77 -22.02 -6.93 24.31
N GLN A 78 -21.53 -8.13 24.65
CA GLN A 78 -22.33 -9.33 24.85
C GLN A 78 -23.06 -9.34 26.19
N LYS A 79 -22.39 -8.97 27.29
CA LYS A 79 -22.98 -8.96 28.64
C LYS A 79 -23.91 -7.76 28.87
N GLY A 80 -23.82 -6.72 28.03
CA GLY A 80 -24.65 -5.51 28.19
C GLY A 80 -24.33 -4.69 29.43
N GLU A 81 -23.22 -4.98 30.12
CA GLU A 81 -22.77 -4.33 31.34
C GLU A 81 -22.11 -2.98 31.02
N VAL A 82 -22.90 -2.00 30.57
CA VAL A 82 -22.42 -0.62 30.39
C VAL A 82 -22.94 0.30 31.50
N SER A 83 -22.91 -0.16 32.75
CA SER A 83 -23.34 0.64 33.91
C SER A 83 -22.28 1.59 34.48
N GLY A 84 -21.30 2.05 33.69
CA GLY A 84 -20.16 2.79 34.25
C GLY A 84 -19.64 4.01 33.52
N LEU A 85 -20.10 4.32 32.30
CA LEU A 85 -19.43 5.34 31.47
C LEU A 85 -20.09 6.72 31.44
N ALA A 86 -21.33 6.89 31.93
CA ALA A 86 -21.99 8.19 31.95
C ALA A 86 -23.10 8.30 32.99
N SER A 87 -22.75 8.48 34.27
CA SER A 87 -23.66 9.05 35.28
C SER A 87 -22.88 9.65 36.45
N SER A 88 -22.18 10.75 36.17
CA SER A 88 -21.99 11.79 37.18
C SER A 88 -22.71 13.03 36.68
N ARG A 89 -24.04 13.02 36.77
CA ARG A 89 -24.85 14.25 36.81
C ARG A 89 -26.26 13.97 37.30
N SER A 90 -26.54 14.56 38.47
CA SER A 90 -27.86 14.85 39.05
C SER A 90 -28.73 13.69 39.52
N SER A 91 -28.68 13.49 40.83
CA SER A 91 -29.86 13.20 41.65
C SER A 91 -30.95 14.25 41.40
N ASN A 92 -32.05 13.84 40.75
CA ASN A 92 -33.40 14.06 41.26
C ASN A 92 -34.45 13.53 40.28
N GLY A 93 -35.44 12.82 40.83
CA GLY A 93 -36.82 12.88 40.36
C GLY A 93 -37.19 12.00 39.16
N SER A 94 -37.67 10.81 39.49
CA SER A 94 -38.94 10.25 38.97
C SER A 94 -39.13 9.99 37.46
N SER A 95 -39.36 8.71 37.17
CA SER A 95 -40.21 8.15 36.10
C SER A 95 -39.83 8.39 34.64
N SER A 96 -39.15 7.42 34.03
CA SER A 96 -39.52 6.87 32.71
C SER A 96 -38.67 5.64 32.36
N SER A 97 -39.28 4.45 32.42
CA SER A 97 -38.68 3.15 32.08
C SER A 97 -38.24 3.02 30.60
N SER A 98 -38.51 4.03 29.78
CA SER A 98 -38.15 4.11 28.36
C SER A 98 -36.77 4.76 28.15
N SER A 99 -36.37 5.74 28.97
CA SER A 99 -35.12 6.52 28.79
C SER A 99 -33.85 5.69 29.02
N SER A 100 -33.88 4.77 30.00
CA SER A 100 -32.73 3.92 30.36
C SER A 100 -32.36 2.92 29.26
N LYS A 101 -33.33 2.39 28.51
CA LYS A 101 -33.08 1.48 27.38
C LYS A 101 -32.39 2.20 26.22
N TYR A 102 -32.81 3.42 25.89
CA TYR A 102 -32.16 4.20 24.82
C TYR A 102 -30.72 4.61 25.18
N SER A 103 -30.43 4.90 26.46
CA SER A 103 -29.05 5.16 26.93
C SER A 103 -28.15 3.92 26.75
N ALA A 104 -28.58 2.75 27.23
CA ALA A 104 -27.79 1.51 27.12
C ALA A 104 -27.56 1.08 25.66
N LEU A 105 -28.53 1.33 24.77
CA LEU A 105 -28.38 1.09 23.33
C LEU A 105 -27.38 2.07 22.68
N MET A 106 -27.39 3.34 23.07
CA MET A 106 -26.41 4.32 22.61
C MET A 106 -25.00 3.99 23.10
N ASP A 107 -24.88 3.49 24.32
CA ASP A 107 -23.61 3.04 24.89
C ASP A 107 -23.06 1.79 24.19
N LYS A 108 -23.94 0.82 23.84
CA LYS A 108 -23.57 -0.36 23.03
C LYS A 108 -23.09 0.04 21.64
N GLU A 109 -23.77 0.98 20.98
CA GLU A 109 -23.38 1.48 19.65
C GLU A 109 -22.07 2.28 19.68
N MET A 110 -21.82 3.05 20.75
CA MET A 110 -20.55 3.75 20.95
C MET A 110 -19.39 2.77 21.14
N LEU A 111 -19.60 1.69 21.92
CA LEU A 111 -18.61 0.62 22.09
C LEU A 111 -18.33 -0.11 20.77
N ARG A 112 -19.35 -0.39 19.97
CA ARG A 112 -19.19 -0.97 18.61
C ARG A 112 -18.32 -0.09 17.71
N LYS A 113 -18.60 1.22 17.67
CA LYS A 113 -17.80 2.18 16.91
C LYS A 113 -16.35 2.24 17.39
N LYS A 114 -16.12 2.20 18.70
CA LYS A 114 -14.77 2.14 19.29
C LYS A 114 -14.04 0.85 18.89
N LEU A 115 -14.71 -0.30 19.02
CA LEU A 115 -14.17 -1.60 18.61
C LEU A 115 -13.82 -1.60 17.12
N HIS A 116 -14.71 -1.14 16.24
CA HIS A 116 -14.47 -1.03 14.80
C HIS A 116 -13.29 -0.12 14.47
N SER A 117 -13.20 1.04 15.13
CA SER A 117 -12.08 1.96 14.98
C SER A 117 -10.76 1.33 15.45
N PHE A 118 -10.79 0.59 16.56
CA PHE A 118 -9.63 -0.13 17.08
C PHE A 118 -9.18 -1.24 16.12
N LEU A 119 -10.09 -2.07 15.61
CA LEU A 119 -9.79 -3.14 14.65
C LEU A 119 -9.22 -2.62 13.33
N LYS A 120 -9.63 -1.41 12.91
CA LYS A 120 -9.09 -0.72 11.73
C LYS A 120 -7.70 -0.14 11.96
N SER A 121 -7.47 0.47 13.12
CA SER A 121 -6.21 1.17 13.44
C SER A 121 -5.11 0.23 13.93
N SER A 122 -5.45 -0.78 14.73
CA SER A 122 -4.48 -1.75 15.24
C SER A 122 -4.15 -2.81 14.20
N THR A 123 -2.87 -3.20 14.15
CA THR A 123 -2.34 -4.29 13.31
C THR A 123 -1.77 -5.44 14.13
N TYR A 124 -1.75 -5.33 15.47
CA TYR A 124 -0.99 -6.23 16.34
C TYR A 124 -1.84 -7.32 16.99
N TYR A 125 -3.17 -7.28 16.87
CA TYR A 125 -4.02 -8.36 17.36
C TYR A 125 -3.91 -9.60 16.45
N LYS A 126 -4.14 -10.78 17.03
CA LYS A 126 -4.17 -12.07 16.31
C LYS A 126 -5.59 -12.36 15.81
N PRO A 127 -5.89 -12.23 14.51
CA PRO A 127 -7.26 -12.32 14.01
C PRO A 127 -7.90 -13.70 14.18
N GLU A 128 -7.11 -14.78 14.11
CA GLU A 128 -7.57 -16.17 14.27
C GLU A 128 -8.24 -16.41 15.63
N LEU A 129 -7.64 -15.89 16.71
CA LEU A 129 -8.17 -16.02 18.06
C LEU A 129 -9.44 -15.19 18.26
N MET A 130 -9.61 -14.13 17.46
CA MET A 130 -10.77 -13.27 17.57
C MET A 130 -12.01 -13.95 16.98
N LEU A 131 -11.89 -14.58 15.79
CA LEU A 131 -13.02 -15.22 15.10
C LEU A 131 -13.76 -16.23 15.98
N GLY A 132 -13.05 -17.03 16.78
CA GLY A 132 -13.68 -18.02 17.66
C GLY A 132 -14.51 -17.44 18.81
N ARG A 133 -14.39 -16.13 19.09
CA ARG A 133 -15.15 -15.42 20.14
C ARG A 133 -16.22 -14.49 19.58
N PHE A 134 -16.23 -14.25 18.26
CA PHE A 134 -17.28 -13.44 17.64
C PHE A 134 -18.60 -14.24 17.59
N PRO A 135 -19.72 -13.65 18.03
CA PRO A 135 -21.02 -14.28 17.88
C PRO A 135 -21.40 -14.37 16.40
N GLU A 136 -22.10 -15.43 15.99
CA GLU A 136 -22.39 -15.68 14.57
C GLU A 136 -23.31 -14.62 13.95
N ASN A 137 -24.23 -14.05 14.74
CA ASN A 137 -25.30 -13.16 14.27
C ASN A 137 -25.20 -11.71 14.80
N GLU A 138 -24.17 -11.36 15.58
CA GLU A 138 -23.91 -9.97 16.02
C GLU A 138 -22.52 -9.52 15.57
N LEU A 139 -22.30 -8.21 15.43
CA LEU A 139 -20.99 -7.63 15.08
C LEU A 139 -20.43 -8.06 13.72
N LEU A 140 -21.33 -8.16 12.73
CA LEU A 140 -21.01 -8.61 11.38
C LEU A 140 -19.98 -7.71 10.67
N GLU A 141 -20.05 -6.38 10.89
CA GLU A 141 -19.08 -5.45 10.30
C GLU A 141 -17.67 -5.65 10.86
N GLU A 142 -17.56 -5.81 12.17
CA GLU A 142 -16.31 -6.03 12.89
C GLU A 142 -15.71 -7.39 12.53
N ARG A 143 -16.55 -8.43 12.43
CA ARG A 143 -16.14 -9.75 11.94
C ARG A 143 -15.58 -9.69 10.52
N ALA A 144 -16.25 -8.96 9.61
CA ALA A 144 -15.75 -8.77 8.25
C ALA A 144 -14.41 -8.02 8.22
N VAL A 145 -14.17 -7.08 9.15
CA VAL A 145 -12.85 -6.43 9.31
C VAL A 145 -11.78 -7.42 9.78
N VAL A 146 -12.09 -8.30 10.73
CA VAL A 146 -11.14 -9.34 11.17
C VAL A 146 -10.81 -10.31 10.03
N LEU A 147 -11.81 -10.77 9.27
CA LEU A 147 -11.62 -11.62 8.09
C LEU A 147 -10.78 -10.93 7.00
N SER A 148 -10.92 -9.61 6.85
CA SER A 148 -10.06 -8.83 5.94
C SER A 148 -8.58 -8.90 6.28
N ARG A 149 -8.24 -9.10 7.57
CA ARG A 149 -6.86 -9.26 8.03
C ARG A 149 -6.33 -10.67 7.80
N LEU A 150 -7.20 -11.68 7.92
CA LEU A 150 -6.87 -13.07 7.63
C LEU A 150 -6.72 -13.36 6.14
N LYS A 151 -7.06 -12.40 5.27
CA LYS A 151 -7.10 -12.56 3.81
C LYS A 151 -8.19 -13.50 3.32
N ASP A 152 -9.15 -13.82 4.18
CA ASP A 152 -10.37 -14.54 3.83
C ASP A 152 -11.40 -13.57 3.24
N HIS A 153 -11.06 -13.03 2.05
CA HIS A 153 -11.87 -12.05 1.34
C HIS A 153 -13.25 -12.60 0.96
N ARG A 154 -13.33 -13.91 0.63
CA ARG A 154 -14.59 -14.57 0.28
C ARG A 154 -15.60 -14.53 1.42
N GLU A 155 -15.19 -14.89 2.63
CA GLU A 155 -16.08 -14.86 3.80
C GLU A 155 -16.44 -13.43 4.21
N ALA A 156 -15.47 -12.51 4.19
CA ALA A 156 -15.72 -11.10 4.48
C ALA A 156 -16.78 -10.50 3.52
N LEU A 157 -16.65 -10.79 2.22
CA LEU A 157 -17.59 -10.33 1.20
C LEU A 157 -18.95 -11.03 1.33
N ALA A 158 -18.98 -12.31 1.70
CA ALA A 158 -20.22 -13.02 1.97
C ALA A 158 -21.02 -12.36 3.10
N ILE A 159 -20.36 -11.89 4.17
CA ILE A 159 -21.02 -11.15 5.25
C ILE A 159 -21.62 -9.83 4.73
N TYR A 160 -20.88 -9.07 3.92
CA TYR A 160 -21.41 -7.81 3.37
C TYR A 160 -22.60 -8.02 2.42
N VAL A 161 -22.55 -9.07 1.58
CA VAL A 161 -23.55 -9.31 0.53
C VAL A 161 -24.81 -10.01 1.05
N TRP A 162 -24.65 -11.00 1.93
CA TRP A 162 -25.75 -11.85 2.38
C TRP A 162 -26.30 -11.45 3.76
N ASP A 163 -25.43 -11.12 4.73
CA ASP A 163 -25.91 -10.77 6.08
C ASP A 163 -26.29 -9.30 6.18
N LEU A 164 -25.41 -8.41 5.72
CA LEU A 164 -25.63 -6.96 5.78
C LEU A 164 -26.45 -6.45 4.59
N ASN A 165 -26.56 -7.25 3.52
CA ASN A 165 -27.22 -6.90 2.27
C ASN A 165 -26.78 -5.53 1.69
N ASP A 166 -25.53 -5.13 1.95
CA ASP A 166 -24.97 -3.82 1.57
C ASP A 166 -23.88 -4.01 0.51
N LEU A 167 -24.32 -3.95 -0.74
CA LEU A 167 -23.47 -4.10 -1.92
C LEU A 167 -22.47 -2.95 -2.06
N HIS A 168 -22.82 -1.76 -1.59
CA HIS A 168 -21.95 -0.59 -1.67
C HIS A 168 -20.78 -0.73 -0.69
N LYS A 169 -21.01 -1.25 0.53
CA LYS A 169 -19.93 -1.61 1.45
C LYS A 169 -19.05 -2.72 0.89
N ALA A 170 -19.62 -3.74 0.26
CA ALA A 170 -18.86 -4.80 -0.41
C ALA A 170 -17.96 -4.25 -1.53
N HIS A 171 -18.48 -3.30 -2.33
CA HIS A 171 -17.72 -2.64 -3.38
C HIS A 171 -16.56 -1.79 -2.82
N ARG A 172 -16.84 -0.97 -1.79
CA ARG A 172 -15.80 -0.21 -1.08
C ARG A 172 -14.72 -1.10 -0.47
N TYR A 173 -15.10 -2.28 0.02
CA TYR A 173 -14.15 -3.27 0.50
C TYR A 173 -13.22 -3.73 -0.64
N CYS A 174 -13.78 -4.07 -1.80
CA CYS A 174 -12.99 -4.46 -2.97
C CYS A 174 -12.04 -3.34 -3.40
N MET A 175 -12.51 -2.09 -3.47
CA MET A 175 -11.67 -0.94 -3.81
C MET A 175 -10.50 -0.73 -2.84
N LYS A 176 -10.70 -1.02 -1.55
CA LYS A 176 -9.68 -0.83 -0.51
C LYS A 176 -8.64 -1.95 -0.51
N HIS A 177 -9.06 -3.18 -0.79
CA HIS A 177 -8.23 -4.36 -0.67
C HIS A 177 -7.72 -4.90 -2.02
N HIS A 178 -8.07 -4.26 -3.13
CA HIS A 178 -7.54 -4.59 -4.46
C HIS A 178 -6.10 -4.12 -4.60
N ASP A 179 -5.19 -5.07 -4.81
CA ASP A 179 -3.79 -4.82 -5.17
C ASP A 179 -3.37 -5.78 -6.28
N TYR A 180 -2.94 -5.23 -7.41
CA TYR A 180 -2.52 -6.01 -8.58
C TYR A 180 -1.24 -6.82 -8.32
N HIS A 181 -0.38 -6.39 -7.41
CA HIS A 181 0.91 -7.03 -7.15
C HIS A 181 0.84 -8.22 -6.18
N ARG A 182 -0.28 -8.39 -5.48
CA ARG A 182 -0.44 -9.43 -4.46
C ARG A 182 -1.40 -10.50 -4.94
N ALA A 183 -0.97 -11.77 -4.89
CA ALA A 183 -1.71 -12.90 -5.44
C ALA A 183 -3.12 -13.07 -4.86
N HIS A 184 -3.32 -12.83 -3.55
CA HIS A 184 -4.65 -12.93 -2.92
C HIS A 184 -5.51 -11.68 -3.12
N ASP A 185 -4.88 -10.51 -3.25
CA ASP A 185 -5.56 -9.21 -3.29
C ASP A 185 -5.99 -8.83 -4.73
N LYS A 186 -5.38 -9.44 -5.76
CA LYS A 186 -5.75 -9.22 -7.18
C LYS A 186 -7.13 -9.78 -7.52
N ASP A 187 -7.50 -10.90 -6.90
CA ASP A 187 -8.70 -11.68 -7.23
C ASP A 187 -9.91 -11.25 -6.34
N VAL A 188 -9.79 -10.21 -5.52
CA VAL A 188 -10.86 -9.77 -4.58
C VAL A 188 -12.20 -9.51 -5.28
N TYR A 189 -12.18 -8.90 -6.47
CA TYR A 189 -13.40 -8.70 -7.25
C TYR A 189 -13.98 -10.01 -7.82
N LEU A 190 -13.13 -11.00 -8.12
CA LEU A 190 -13.62 -12.34 -8.51
C LEU A 190 -14.28 -13.04 -7.33
N HIS A 191 -13.76 -12.87 -6.12
CA HIS A 191 -14.41 -13.37 -4.90
C HIS A 191 -15.79 -12.72 -4.70
N LEU A 192 -15.92 -11.42 -4.94
CA LEU A 192 -17.23 -10.74 -4.89
C LEU A 192 -18.20 -11.32 -5.92
N LEU A 193 -17.73 -11.55 -7.16
CA LEU A 193 -18.55 -12.16 -8.20
C LEU A 193 -18.99 -13.58 -7.84
N HIS A 194 -18.07 -14.38 -7.29
CA HIS A 194 -18.34 -15.74 -6.82
C HIS A 194 -19.42 -15.73 -5.73
N VAL A 195 -19.31 -14.83 -4.74
CA VAL A 195 -20.28 -14.66 -3.66
C VAL A 195 -21.67 -14.25 -4.19
N LEU A 196 -21.75 -13.41 -5.24
CA LEU A 196 -23.01 -12.98 -5.81
C LEU A 196 -23.71 -14.04 -6.67
N LEU A 197 -22.93 -14.87 -7.36
CA LEU A 197 -23.43 -15.88 -8.31
C LEU A 197 -23.66 -17.26 -7.68
N ARG A 198 -22.89 -17.62 -6.64
CA ARG A 198 -22.93 -18.94 -5.99
C ARG A 198 -23.22 -18.83 -4.48
N PRO A 199 -24.46 -18.57 -4.06
CA PRO A 199 -24.81 -18.48 -2.64
C PRO A 199 -24.58 -19.80 -1.85
N GLU A 200 -24.79 -20.94 -2.50
CA GLU A 200 -24.74 -22.29 -1.89
C GLU A 200 -23.37 -22.64 -1.29
N CYS A 201 -22.30 -21.99 -1.76
CA CYS A 201 -20.94 -22.26 -1.30
C CYS A 201 -20.62 -21.63 0.06
N VAL A 202 -21.50 -20.75 0.58
CA VAL A 202 -21.36 -20.07 1.87
C VAL A 202 -22.14 -20.81 2.96
N ASP A 203 -23.26 -21.42 2.59
CA ASP A 203 -24.12 -22.17 3.52
C ASP A 203 -23.48 -23.47 4.02
N SER A 204 -22.58 -24.08 3.25
CA SER A 204 -21.80 -25.25 3.69
C SER A 204 -20.90 -24.98 4.91
N VAL A 205 -20.63 -23.70 5.25
CA VAL A 205 -19.94 -23.30 6.49
C VAL A 205 -20.93 -23.00 7.61
N ARG A 206 -22.11 -22.45 7.29
CA ARG A 206 -23.15 -22.07 8.27
C ARG A 206 -23.97 -23.26 8.79
N LEU A 207 -24.15 -24.30 7.98
CA LEU A 207 -25.02 -25.42 8.31
C LEU A 207 -24.35 -26.53 9.12
N LYS A 208 -23.04 -26.45 9.39
CA LYS A 208 -22.34 -27.42 10.25
C LYS A 208 -22.72 -27.30 11.74
N SER A 209 -23.41 -26.23 12.14
CA SER A 209 -23.85 -26.02 13.53
C SER A 209 -25.27 -26.54 13.84
N LYS A 210 -26.01 -27.04 12.83
CA LYS A 210 -27.40 -27.52 12.99
C LYS A 210 -27.59 -29.05 12.92
N ARG A 211 -26.51 -29.83 12.96
CA ARG A 211 -26.60 -31.31 12.97
C ARG A 211 -26.07 -31.90 14.27
N ALA A 212 -26.86 -31.73 15.33
CA ALA A 212 -26.95 -32.69 16.42
C ALA A 212 -28.37 -32.57 17.00
N ASP A 213 -29.09 -33.69 16.95
CA ASP A 213 -30.29 -34.02 17.73
C ASP A 213 -31.65 -33.44 17.27
N GLY A 214 -32.45 -34.30 16.61
CA GLY A 214 -33.87 -34.07 16.38
C GLY A 214 -34.47 -34.94 15.28
N ASP A 215 -34.91 -36.15 15.63
CA ASP A 215 -35.91 -36.93 14.89
C ASP A 215 -37.23 -36.14 14.91
N GLY A 216 -37.78 -35.81 13.74
CA GLY A 216 -38.99 -35.00 13.63
C GLY A 216 -39.52 -34.92 12.20
N ASP A 217 -40.51 -35.76 11.93
CA ASP A 217 -41.42 -35.72 10.77
C ASP A 217 -42.20 -34.38 10.75
N GLY A 218 -42.23 -33.69 9.61
CA GLY A 218 -42.85 -32.37 9.51
C GLY A 218 -42.57 -31.63 8.20
N ALA A 219 -43.56 -31.65 7.31
CA ALA A 219 -43.60 -31.02 6.01
C ALA A 219 -43.45 -29.47 6.04
N ASP A 220 -42.87 -28.94 4.95
CA ASP A 220 -42.96 -27.57 4.45
C ASP A 220 -42.36 -26.42 5.28
N ALA A 221 -41.08 -26.55 5.66
CA ALA A 221 -40.22 -25.40 5.93
C ALA A 221 -39.48 -24.98 4.64
N HIS A 222 -40.11 -24.14 3.81
CA HIS A 222 -39.51 -23.51 2.64
C HIS A 222 -38.32 -22.61 3.06
N GLN A 223 -37.14 -23.22 3.23
CA GLN A 223 -35.87 -22.50 3.30
C GLN A 223 -35.70 -21.75 1.99
N LYS A 224 -35.95 -20.43 2.01
CA LYS A 224 -35.57 -19.52 0.93
C LYS A 224 -34.06 -19.62 0.77
N THR A 225 -33.62 -20.46 -0.16
CA THR A 225 -32.24 -20.43 -0.64
C THR A 225 -31.97 -19.01 -1.15
N PRO A 226 -30.80 -18.40 -0.83
CA PRO A 226 -30.52 -17.06 -1.29
C PRO A 226 -30.49 -17.08 -2.82
N LYS A 227 -31.34 -16.28 -3.48
CA LYS A 227 -31.34 -16.21 -4.95
C LYS A 227 -30.07 -15.50 -5.42
N PRO A 228 -29.39 -15.99 -6.47
CA PRO A 228 -28.18 -15.36 -6.99
C PRO A 228 -28.49 -13.93 -7.48
N LYS A 229 -27.63 -12.98 -7.11
CA LYS A 229 -27.78 -11.54 -7.44
C LYS A 229 -27.16 -11.22 -8.80
N LEU A 230 -27.71 -11.84 -9.84
CA LEU A 230 -27.17 -11.79 -11.21
C LEU A 230 -27.12 -10.36 -11.78
N ASP A 231 -28.18 -9.56 -11.58
CA ASP A 231 -28.22 -8.19 -12.11
C ASP A 231 -27.11 -7.31 -11.53
N GLU A 232 -26.81 -7.49 -10.25
CA GLU A 232 -25.76 -6.73 -9.58
C GLU A 232 -24.37 -7.20 -10.01
N ALA A 233 -24.17 -8.50 -10.15
CA ALA A 233 -22.94 -9.06 -10.72
C ALA A 233 -22.64 -8.46 -12.09
N MET A 234 -23.65 -8.31 -12.95
CA MET A 234 -23.49 -7.69 -14.28
C MET A 234 -23.12 -6.21 -14.21
N LYS A 235 -23.69 -5.44 -13.27
CA LYS A 235 -23.32 -4.03 -13.06
C LYS A 235 -21.87 -3.89 -12.59
N ILE A 236 -21.45 -4.72 -11.63
CA ILE A 236 -20.08 -4.71 -11.12
C ILE A 236 -19.09 -5.08 -12.23
N LEU A 237 -19.42 -6.10 -13.04
CA LEU A 237 -18.61 -6.47 -14.20
C LEU A 237 -18.49 -5.34 -15.22
N LEU A 238 -19.58 -4.59 -15.46
CA LEU A 238 -19.56 -3.46 -16.38
C LEU A 238 -18.77 -2.26 -15.82
N LEU A 239 -18.82 -2.01 -14.50
CA LEU A 239 -18.16 -0.87 -13.87
C LEU A 239 -16.66 -1.12 -13.63
N ASP A 240 -16.31 -2.29 -13.11
CA ASP A 240 -14.95 -2.65 -12.67
C ASP A 240 -14.21 -3.55 -13.66
N HIS A 241 -14.65 -3.58 -14.93
CA HIS A 241 -14.05 -4.38 -16.01
C HIS A 241 -12.52 -4.18 -16.21
N LYS A 242 -11.94 -3.11 -15.67
CA LYS A 242 -10.50 -2.79 -15.73
C LYS A 242 -9.68 -3.46 -14.61
N ARG A 243 -10.35 -3.81 -13.50
CA ARG A 243 -9.75 -4.36 -12.28
C ARG A 243 -9.99 -5.87 -12.14
N ILE A 244 -10.93 -6.39 -12.92
CA ILE A 244 -11.36 -7.79 -12.93
C ILE A 244 -10.63 -8.54 -14.04
N ASP A 245 -10.17 -9.75 -13.74
CA ASP A 245 -9.72 -10.72 -14.74
C ASP A 245 -10.95 -11.26 -15.48
N VAL A 246 -11.27 -10.63 -16.61
CA VAL A 246 -12.50 -10.91 -17.38
C VAL A 246 -12.60 -12.37 -17.82
N PRO A 247 -11.56 -13.03 -18.36
CA PRO A 247 -11.60 -14.46 -18.66
C PRO A 247 -12.10 -15.32 -17.48
N LYS A 248 -11.46 -15.18 -16.31
CA LYS A 248 -11.87 -15.93 -15.11
C LYS A 248 -13.28 -15.58 -14.65
N ALA A 249 -13.70 -14.33 -14.84
CA ALA A 249 -15.04 -13.91 -14.50
C ALA A 249 -16.11 -14.52 -15.42
N MET A 250 -15.78 -14.77 -16.70
CA MET A 250 -16.69 -15.43 -17.64
C MET A 250 -16.91 -16.90 -17.26
N ASP A 251 -15.88 -17.59 -16.76
CA ASP A 251 -15.98 -18.98 -16.27
C ASP A 251 -16.91 -19.13 -15.06
N LEU A 252 -17.20 -18.02 -14.36
CA LEU A 252 -18.09 -18.01 -13.19
C LEU A 252 -19.55 -17.77 -13.54
N LEU A 253 -19.85 -17.30 -14.76
CA LEU A 253 -21.22 -16.99 -15.17
C LEU A 253 -22.04 -18.27 -15.38
N PRO A 254 -23.36 -18.25 -15.11
CA PRO A 254 -24.24 -19.37 -15.43
C PRO A 254 -24.26 -19.67 -16.93
N GLU A 255 -24.31 -20.94 -17.31
CA GLU A 255 -24.36 -21.38 -18.72
C GLU A 255 -25.66 -20.95 -19.43
N ASP A 256 -26.75 -20.79 -18.67
CA ASP A 256 -28.06 -20.35 -19.18
C ASP A 256 -28.14 -18.83 -19.45
N LEU A 257 -27.03 -18.09 -19.30
CA LEU A 257 -27.03 -16.64 -19.45
C LEU A 257 -27.07 -16.22 -20.93
N SER A 258 -28.09 -15.45 -21.31
CA SER A 258 -28.19 -14.92 -22.67
C SER A 258 -27.04 -13.97 -23.01
N ILE A 259 -26.42 -14.20 -24.18
CA ILE A 259 -25.28 -13.44 -24.70
C ILE A 259 -25.60 -11.94 -24.79
N THR A 260 -26.86 -11.58 -25.07
CA THR A 260 -27.34 -10.18 -25.15
C THR A 260 -27.05 -9.39 -23.86
N ARG A 261 -27.10 -10.06 -22.70
CA ARG A 261 -26.80 -9.41 -21.40
C ARG A 261 -25.31 -9.17 -21.19
N VAL A 262 -24.46 -10.04 -21.75
CA VAL A 262 -22.99 -9.97 -21.62
C VAL A 262 -22.38 -9.06 -22.67
N PHE A 263 -23.07 -8.85 -23.79
CA PHE A 263 -22.58 -8.05 -24.92
C PHE A 263 -22.10 -6.64 -24.55
N PRO A 264 -22.80 -5.83 -23.73
CA PRO A 264 -22.31 -4.51 -23.30
C PRO A 264 -20.99 -4.59 -22.55
N ILE A 265 -20.81 -5.62 -21.70
CA ILE A 265 -19.59 -5.86 -20.93
C ILE A 265 -18.45 -6.21 -21.89
N LEU A 266 -18.65 -7.17 -22.80
CA LEU A 266 -17.63 -7.56 -23.78
C LEU A 266 -17.22 -6.39 -24.67
N LYS A 267 -18.19 -5.58 -25.12
CA LYS A 267 -17.91 -4.37 -25.90
C LYS A 267 -17.05 -3.38 -25.11
N ALA A 268 -17.35 -3.15 -23.84
CA ALA A 268 -16.57 -2.28 -22.96
C ALA A 268 -15.14 -2.82 -22.73
N VAL A 269 -15.02 -4.12 -22.45
CA VAL A 269 -13.73 -4.81 -22.24
C VAL A 269 -12.86 -4.75 -23.49
N LEU A 270 -13.39 -5.13 -24.66
CA LEU A 270 -12.65 -5.13 -25.91
C LEU A 270 -12.23 -3.72 -26.33
N SER A 271 -13.11 -2.74 -26.15
CA SER A 271 -12.79 -1.33 -26.43
C SER A 271 -11.67 -0.83 -25.53
N HIS A 272 -11.72 -1.19 -24.24
CA HIS A 272 -10.67 -0.85 -23.28
C HIS A 272 -9.35 -1.53 -23.62
N ASN A 273 -9.33 -2.83 -23.90
CA ASN A 273 -8.12 -3.57 -24.24
C ASN A 273 -7.47 -3.02 -25.51
N LYS A 274 -8.27 -2.70 -26.55
CA LYS A 274 -7.78 -2.04 -27.77
C LYS A 274 -7.18 -0.67 -27.47
N ALA A 275 -7.84 0.15 -26.65
CA ALA A 275 -7.34 1.47 -26.27
C ALA A 275 -6.04 1.39 -25.44
N THR A 276 -5.97 0.45 -24.50
CA THR A 276 -4.79 0.20 -23.66
C THR A 276 -3.63 -0.33 -24.49
N SER A 277 -3.88 -1.24 -25.44
CA SER A 277 -2.86 -1.72 -26.38
C SER A 277 -2.28 -0.58 -27.22
N ARG A 278 -3.13 0.27 -27.80
CA ARG A 278 -2.66 1.45 -28.58
C ARG A 278 -1.87 2.42 -27.70
N ARG A 279 -2.33 2.70 -26.49
CA ARG A 279 -1.61 3.56 -25.53
C ARG A 279 -0.25 2.97 -25.17
N ASN A 280 -0.18 1.68 -24.85
CA ASN A 280 1.07 0.99 -24.54
C ASN A 280 2.04 0.99 -25.73
N GLN A 281 1.54 0.89 -26.96
CA GLN A 281 2.36 1.00 -28.17
C GLN A 281 2.96 2.41 -28.32
N VAL A 282 2.18 3.46 -28.07
CA VAL A 282 2.68 4.84 -28.06
C VAL A 282 3.72 5.03 -26.95
N THR A 283 3.41 4.64 -25.72
CA THR A 283 4.33 4.73 -24.57
C THR A 283 5.63 3.97 -24.83
N LYS A 284 5.56 2.77 -25.41
CA LYS A 284 6.75 1.98 -25.81
C LYS A 284 7.58 2.73 -26.84
N SER A 285 6.96 3.34 -27.84
CA SER A 285 7.66 4.13 -28.86
C SER A 285 8.30 5.39 -28.27
N LEU A 286 7.64 6.08 -27.35
CA LEU A 286 8.20 7.24 -26.64
C LEU A 286 9.42 6.85 -25.81
N HIS A 287 9.31 5.83 -24.95
CA HIS A 287 10.45 5.33 -24.18
C HIS A 287 11.59 4.83 -25.07
N ARG A 288 11.29 4.27 -26.24
CA ARG A 288 12.31 3.88 -27.21
C ARG A 288 13.08 5.09 -27.74
N ILE A 289 12.38 6.18 -28.08
CA ILE A 289 13.01 7.42 -28.54
C ILE A 289 13.86 8.03 -27.42
N ASP A 290 13.32 8.15 -26.21
CA ASP A 290 14.06 8.70 -25.06
C ASP A 290 15.35 7.91 -24.78
N ASN A 291 15.26 6.58 -24.79
CA ASN A 291 16.42 5.70 -24.60
C ASN A 291 17.46 5.91 -25.72
N LEU A 292 17.03 6.06 -26.98
CA LEU A 292 17.93 6.33 -28.09
C LEU A 292 18.61 7.70 -27.95
N THR A 293 17.86 8.74 -27.55
CA THR A 293 18.40 10.08 -27.30
C THR A 293 19.46 10.04 -26.20
N VAL A 294 19.13 9.48 -25.03
CA VAL A 294 20.07 9.34 -23.90
C VAL A 294 21.31 8.54 -24.30
N ARG A 295 21.14 7.45 -25.05
CA ARG A 295 22.29 6.68 -25.58
C ARG A 295 23.13 7.51 -26.54
N SER A 296 22.51 8.28 -27.43
CA SER A 296 23.25 9.13 -28.38
C SER A 296 24.04 10.22 -27.65
N GLU A 297 23.47 10.82 -26.62
CA GLU A 297 24.14 11.81 -25.77
C GLU A 297 25.26 11.19 -24.94
N TRP A 298 25.04 9.99 -24.41
CA TRP A 298 26.06 9.23 -23.71
C TRP A 298 27.24 8.90 -24.64
N ILE A 299 26.97 8.39 -25.84
CA ILE A 299 28.01 8.14 -26.86
C ILE A 299 28.73 9.43 -27.21
N ARG A 300 28.00 10.54 -27.43
CA ARG A 300 28.57 11.85 -27.79
C ARG A 300 29.48 12.39 -26.69
N THR A 301 29.07 12.32 -25.43
CA THR A 301 29.87 12.77 -24.29
C THR A 301 31.07 11.86 -24.07
N ARG A 302 30.90 10.54 -24.26
CA ARG A 302 32.00 9.57 -24.15
C ARG A 302 33.01 9.68 -25.29
N SER A 303 32.57 9.93 -26.52
CA SER A 303 33.46 10.11 -27.68
C SER A 303 34.29 11.39 -27.59
N GLN A 304 33.86 12.35 -26.77
CA GLN A 304 34.64 13.55 -26.47
C GLN A 304 35.81 13.25 -25.51
N GLN A 305 35.92 12.07 -24.90
CA GLN A 305 37.04 11.78 -24.02
C GLN A 305 38.39 11.83 -24.77
N VAL A 306 39.39 12.50 -24.18
CA VAL A 306 40.77 12.48 -24.66
C VAL A 306 41.60 11.66 -23.68
N ARG A 307 42.33 10.67 -24.20
CA ARG A 307 43.29 9.90 -23.40
C ARG A 307 44.64 10.61 -23.42
N ILE A 308 45.17 10.95 -22.24
CA ILE A 308 46.50 11.54 -22.10
C ILE A 308 47.45 10.41 -21.69
N ASP A 309 48.40 10.11 -22.57
CA ASP A 309 49.44 9.12 -22.36
C ASP A 309 50.79 9.85 -22.14
N ASN A 310 51.83 9.12 -21.72
CA ASN A 310 53.17 9.68 -21.47
C ASN A 310 53.84 10.30 -22.73
N ILE A 311 53.28 10.05 -23.91
CA ILE A 311 53.73 10.58 -25.19
C ILE A 311 52.88 11.75 -25.70
N THR A 312 51.79 12.12 -25.02
CA THR A 312 50.91 13.21 -25.45
C THR A 312 51.66 14.54 -25.38
N LYS A 313 51.75 15.24 -26.52
CA LYS A 313 52.44 16.52 -26.67
C LYS A 313 51.45 17.68 -26.71
N CYS A 314 51.85 18.82 -26.16
CA CYS A 314 51.13 20.07 -26.29
C CYS A 314 51.12 20.53 -27.76
N HIS A 315 49.96 20.92 -28.28
CA HIS A 315 49.83 21.34 -29.69
C HIS A 315 50.53 22.67 -30.01
N HIS A 316 50.74 23.54 -29.00
CA HIS A 316 51.41 24.83 -29.19
C HIS A 316 52.95 24.70 -29.09
N CYS A 317 53.48 24.12 -28.02
CA CYS A 317 54.93 24.06 -27.76
C CYS A 317 55.59 22.72 -28.12
N SER A 318 54.80 21.71 -28.54
CA SER A 318 55.25 20.36 -28.89
C SER A 318 55.98 19.56 -27.77
N ARG A 319 56.06 20.09 -26.54
CA ARG A 319 56.62 19.37 -25.37
C ARG A 319 55.59 18.40 -24.78
N ARG A 320 56.07 17.34 -24.12
CA ARG A 320 55.21 16.34 -23.45
C ARG A 320 54.39 16.98 -22.31
N ILE A 321 53.14 16.55 -22.14
CA ILE A 321 52.26 17.06 -21.07
C ILE A 321 52.64 16.46 -19.72
N GLY A 322 52.79 15.13 -19.63
CA GLY A 322 53.14 14.46 -18.37
C GLY A 322 52.17 14.80 -17.24
N ASN A 323 52.71 15.24 -16.10
CA ASN A 323 51.93 15.66 -14.92
C ASN A 323 51.59 17.16 -14.89
N ALA A 324 51.89 17.92 -15.94
CA ALA A 324 51.62 19.35 -15.98
C ALA A 324 50.13 19.64 -16.19
N ALA A 325 49.64 20.76 -15.62
CA ALA A 325 48.27 21.24 -15.87
C ALA A 325 48.04 21.51 -17.36
N PHE A 326 46.90 21.07 -17.87
CA PHE A 326 46.55 21.13 -19.28
C PHE A 326 45.12 21.66 -19.48
N VAL A 327 44.87 22.19 -20.68
CA VAL A 327 43.56 22.64 -21.14
C VAL A 327 43.22 21.87 -22.40
N ARG A 328 41.97 21.40 -22.46
CA ARG A 328 41.42 20.73 -23.63
C ARG A 328 40.44 21.66 -24.33
N TYR A 329 40.66 21.86 -25.62
CA TYR A 329 39.68 22.51 -26.49
C TYR A 329 38.75 21.45 -27.11
N PRO A 330 37.43 21.69 -27.16
CA PRO A 330 36.48 20.77 -27.75
C PRO A 330 36.77 20.58 -29.25
N ASP A 331 36.33 19.42 -29.78
CA ASP A 331 36.41 19.08 -31.19
C ASP A 331 35.50 20.04 -31.99
N ASP A 332 36.06 20.78 -32.96
CA ASP A 332 35.27 21.62 -33.86
C ASP A 332 34.78 20.78 -35.05
N ARG A 333 33.50 20.38 -34.96
CA ARG A 333 32.84 19.60 -36.00
C ARG A 333 32.79 20.31 -37.36
N LYS A 334 32.89 21.65 -37.42
CA LYS A 334 32.90 22.37 -38.70
C LYS A 334 34.16 22.10 -39.51
N ASN A 335 35.30 21.89 -38.84
CA ASN A 335 36.60 21.68 -39.49
C ASN A 335 37.14 20.24 -39.38
N LYS A 336 36.36 19.28 -38.85
CA LYS A 336 36.79 17.87 -38.64
C LYS A 336 38.12 17.76 -37.87
N GLN A 337 38.35 18.64 -36.90
CA GLN A 337 39.63 18.68 -36.16
C GLN A 337 39.56 17.90 -34.85
N ARG A 338 40.49 16.97 -34.66
CA ARG A 338 40.64 16.20 -33.41
C ARG A 338 40.78 17.14 -32.19
N PRO A 339 40.30 16.74 -31.01
CA PRO A 339 40.40 17.55 -29.80
C PRO A 339 41.86 17.90 -29.47
N ILE A 340 42.11 19.20 -29.31
CA ILE A 340 43.44 19.75 -29.11
C ILE A 340 43.72 19.90 -27.62
N VAL A 341 44.90 19.46 -27.19
CA VAL A 341 45.37 19.60 -25.80
C VAL A 341 46.61 20.49 -25.78
N VAL A 342 46.59 21.49 -24.89
CA VAL A 342 47.71 22.41 -24.65
C VAL A 342 48.01 22.48 -23.16
N HIS A 343 49.23 22.88 -22.80
CA HIS A 343 49.54 23.24 -21.41
C HIS A 343 48.70 24.44 -20.97
N TYR A 344 48.36 24.52 -19.69
CA TYR A 344 47.65 25.66 -19.12
C TYR A 344 48.37 27.00 -19.40
N VAL A 345 49.69 27.04 -19.23
CA VAL A 345 50.49 28.25 -19.52
C VAL A 345 50.51 28.61 -21.02
N CYS A 346 50.33 27.62 -21.91
CA CYS A 346 50.29 27.87 -23.36
C CYS A 346 48.88 28.25 -23.85
N SER A 347 47.84 28.25 -23.00
CA SER A 347 46.46 28.43 -23.46
C SER A 347 46.18 29.83 -23.98
N GLU A 348 46.72 30.86 -23.33
CA GLU A 348 46.52 32.26 -23.73
C GLU A 348 47.20 32.57 -25.05
N SER A 349 48.47 32.17 -25.21
CA SER A 349 49.20 32.31 -26.47
C SER A 349 48.54 31.55 -27.62
N PHE A 350 48.01 30.35 -27.33
CA PHE A 350 47.29 29.55 -28.32
C PHE A 350 45.96 30.18 -28.73
N GLN A 351 45.18 30.75 -27.81
CA GLN A 351 43.95 31.48 -28.15
C GLN A 351 44.23 32.73 -28.98
N ALA A 352 45.26 33.50 -28.63
CA ALA A 352 45.68 34.66 -29.41
C ALA A 352 46.08 34.29 -30.85
N SER A 353 46.79 33.16 -31.02
CA SER A 353 47.18 32.67 -32.35
C SER A 353 45.99 32.20 -33.21
N GLN A 354 44.96 31.61 -32.61
CA GLN A 354 43.74 31.21 -33.33
C GLN A 354 42.89 32.41 -33.74
N ALA A 355 42.77 33.42 -32.89
CA ALA A 355 42.03 34.65 -33.20
C ALA A 355 42.64 35.38 -34.42
N ALA A 356 43.97 35.46 -34.49
CA ALA A 356 44.70 36.08 -35.60
C ALA A 356 44.60 35.29 -36.93
N GLY A 357 44.44 33.96 -36.87
CA GLY A 357 44.26 33.13 -38.08
C GLY A 357 42.84 33.14 -38.65
N SER A 358 41.83 33.48 -37.84
CA SER A 358 40.43 33.50 -38.26
C SER A 358 40.01 34.77 -39.02
N SER A 359 40.75 35.87 -38.84
CA SER A 359 40.50 37.16 -39.50
C SER A 359 41.08 37.25 -40.93
N SER A 360 41.96 36.33 -41.33
CA SER A 360 42.60 36.33 -42.66
C SER A 360 41.88 35.49 -43.73
N SER A 361 40.83 34.75 -43.36
CA SER A 361 40.10 33.83 -44.26
C SER A 361 38.80 34.41 -44.85
N GLY A 362 38.52 35.70 -44.62
CA GLY A 362 37.23 36.35 -44.90
C GLY A 362 37.23 37.37 -46.04
N MET A 363 37.95 37.13 -47.14
CA MET A 363 37.85 37.99 -48.34
C MET A 363 37.97 37.12 -49.59
N HIS A 364 36.89 36.48 -50.04
CA HIS A 364 36.55 36.16 -51.44
C HIS A 364 35.25 35.35 -51.48
N GLY A 365 34.21 35.83 -52.19
CA GLY A 365 33.07 34.99 -52.59
C GLY A 365 31.70 35.62 -52.45
N SER A 366 31.23 36.15 -53.58
CA SER A 366 29.91 36.69 -53.91
C SER A 366 28.69 35.94 -53.35
N GLY A 367 27.62 36.69 -53.06
CA GLY A 367 26.44 36.18 -52.38
C GLY A 367 25.48 35.36 -53.22
N VAL A 368 24.56 34.71 -52.51
CA VAL A 368 23.20 34.39 -52.94
C VAL A 368 22.34 34.35 -51.67
N ALA A 369 21.30 35.18 -51.62
CA ALA A 369 20.28 35.14 -50.59
C ALA A 369 19.42 33.89 -50.76
N SER A 370 19.15 33.16 -49.67
CA SER A 370 18.09 32.14 -49.65
C SER A 370 17.49 32.07 -48.25
N HIS A 371 16.24 32.52 -48.16
CA HIS A 371 15.35 32.36 -47.04
C HIS A 371 15.11 30.87 -46.74
N HIS A 372 15.21 30.47 -45.47
CA HIS A 372 14.52 29.28 -44.99
C HIS A 372 13.90 29.52 -43.60
N HIS A 373 12.57 29.49 -43.58
CA HIS A 373 11.75 29.39 -42.38
C HIS A 373 11.87 27.99 -41.75
N PRO A 374 11.83 27.86 -40.41
CA PRO A 374 11.69 26.58 -39.74
C PRO A 374 10.21 26.16 -39.65
N ARG A 375 9.98 24.86 -39.81
CA ARG A 375 8.77 24.15 -39.33
C ARG A 375 9.20 23.07 -38.36
#